data_AF-A0A352Z2I7-F1
#
_entry.id   AF-A0A352Z2I7-F1
#
_cell.length_a   1.000
_cell.length_b   1.000
_cell.length_c   1.000
_cell.angle_alpha   90.00
_cell.angle_beta   90.00
_cell.angle_gamma   90.00
#
_symmetry.space_group_name_H-M   'P 1'
#
loop_
_entity.id
_entity.type
_entity.pdbx_description
1 polymer ?
#
loop_
_entity_poly.entity_id
_entity_poly.type
_entity_poly.pdbx_seq_one_letter_code
_entity_poly.pdbx_strand_id
1 'polypeptide(L)'
;MIATGMGMSQQVTGTHNVFCLINMMLITGKVGRERCGINPPRGQNNVQGATDVGCSPSNFPGYIPVINEDNRRRVSEVWGVPYESLSSKPGLTTVEIMQAAY
;
A
#
# COMPACT_ATOMS: atom_id res chain seq x y z
N MET A 1 -15.65 -11.28 -12.25
CA MET A 1 -14.45 -10.44 -12.09
C MET A 1 -14.88 -8.99 -12.20
N ILE A 2 -14.33 -8.10 -11.39
CA ILE A 2 -14.56 -6.66 -11.51
C ILE A 2 -13.23 -5.96 -11.77
N ALA A 3 -13.16 -5.16 -12.82
CA ALA A 3 -12.03 -4.28 -13.09
C ALA A 3 -12.37 -2.85 -12.67
N THR A 4 -11.48 -2.19 -11.94
CA THR A 4 -11.69 -0.81 -11.44
C THR A 4 -10.61 0.14 -11.94
N GLY A 5 -10.83 1.44 -11.86
CA GLY A 5 -9.83 2.44 -12.20
C GLY A 5 -9.80 3.60 -11.21
N MET A 6 -9.12 4.69 -11.61
CA MET A 6 -8.98 5.86 -10.74
C MET A 6 -10.31 6.55 -10.43
N GLY A 7 -11.36 6.36 -11.24
CA GLY A 7 -12.71 6.84 -10.92
C GLY A 7 -13.28 6.29 -9.61
N MET A 8 -12.77 5.14 -9.11
CA MET A 8 -13.12 4.62 -7.79
C MET A 8 -12.28 5.24 -6.68
N SER A 9 -10.96 5.35 -6.87
CA SER A 9 -10.02 5.76 -5.82
C SER A 9 -9.87 7.27 -5.66
N GLN A 10 -9.98 8.05 -6.74
CA GLN A 10 -9.84 9.51 -6.74
C GLN A 10 -11.19 10.18 -6.46
N GLN A 11 -11.80 9.80 -5.34
CA GLN A 11 -13.05 10.35 -4.82
C GLN A 11 -12.85 10.68 -3.34
N VAL A 12 -13.64 11.61 -2.81
CA VAL A 12 -13.59 11.98 -1.37
C VAL A 12 -13.79 10.74 -0.47
N THR A 13 -14.63 9.80 -0.91
CA THR A 13 -14.92 8.54 -0.23
C THR A 13 -14.25 7.33 -0.90
N GLY A 14 -13.17 7.52 -1.67
CA GLY A 14 -12.59 6.49 -2.53
C GLY A 14 -12.26 5.18 -1.80
N THR A 15 -11.70 5.24 -0.59
CA THR A 15 -11.43 4.06 0.24
C THR A 15 -12.70 3.27 0.56
N HIS A 16 -13.77 3.96 0.96
CA HIS A 16 -15.06 3.33 1.27
C HIS A 16 -15.68 2.69 0.02
N ASN A 17 -15.58 3.35 -1.14
CA ASN A 17 -16.07 2.80 -2.41
C ASN A 17 -15.38 1.47 -2.74
N VAL A 18 -14.07 1.36 -2.53
CA VAL A 18 -13.32 0.12 -2.72
C VAL A 18 -13.75 -0.96 -1.72
N PHE A 19 -13.95 -0.61 -0.44
CA PHE A 19 -14.45 -1.57 0.55
C PHE A 19 -15.86 -2.08 0.23
N CYS A 20 -16.77 -1.22 -0.22
CA CYS A 20 -18.10 -1.64 -0.66
C CYS A 20 -18.01 -2.69 -1.77
N LEU A 21 -17.09 -2.50 -2.72
CA LEU A 21 -16.87 -3.46 -3.79
C LEU A 21 -16.32 -4.81 -3.27
N ILE A 22 -15.35 -4.76 -2.34
CA ILE A 22 -14.81 -5.96 -1.68
C ILE A 22 -15.93 -6.72 -0.98
N ASN A 23 -16.80 -6.03 -0.24
CA ASN A 23 -17.94 -6.64 0.44
C ASN A 23 -18.89 -7.34 -0.54
N MET A 24 -19.22 -6.70 -1.67
CA MET A 24 -20.04 -7.32 -2.72
C MET A 24 -19.42 -8.61 -3.26
N MET A 25 -18.10 -8.63 -3.44
CA MET A 25 -17.37 -9.79 -3.94
C MET A 25 -17.33 -10.92 -2.91
N LEU A 26 -17.24 -10.59 -1.62
CA LEU A 26 -17.34 -11.57 -0.54
C LEU A 26 -18.76 -12.16 -0.45
N ILE A 27 -19.81 -11.32 -0.43
CA ILE A 27 -21.22 -11.75 -0.34
C ILE A 27 -21.58 -12.69 -1.50
N THR A 28 -21.09 -12.40 -2.70
CA THR A 28 -21.38 -13.21 -3.89
C THR A 28 -20.43 -14.41 -4.07
N GLY A 29 -19.51 -14.64 -3.14
CA GLY A 29 -18.51 -15.71 -3.21
C GLY A 29 -17.59 -15.59 -4.42
N LYS A 30 -17.29 -14.38 -4.88
CA LYS A 30 -16.46 -14.09 -6.05
C LYS A 30 -15.01 -13.80 -5.63
N VAL A 31 -14.44 -14.64 -4.78
CA VAL A 31 -13.04 -14.57 -4.32
C VAL A 31 -12.39 -15.96 -4.41
N GLY A 32 -11.09 -16.04 -4.71
CA GLY A 32 -10.31 -17.29 -4.63
C GLY A 32 -10.56 -18.33 -5.74
N ARG A 33 -11.16 -17.93 -6.87
CA ARG A 33 -11.40 -18.83 -8.02
C ARG A 33 -11.19 -18.10 -9.35
N GLU A 34 -11.07 -18.85 -10.43
CA GLU A 34 -10.91 -18.30 -11.78
C GLU A 34 -12.06 -17.33 -12.12
N ARG A 35 -11.76 -16.27 -12.89
CA ARG A 35 -12.73 -15.26 -13.37
C ARG A 35 -13.47 -14.51 -12.26
N CYS A 36 -12.91 -14.51 -11.05
CA CYS A 36 -13.40 -13.78 -9.88
C CYS A 36 -12.38 -12.73 -9.39
N GLY A 37 -12.67 -12.06 -8.28
CA GLY A 37 -11.79 -11.03 -7.70
C GLY A 37 -11.98 -9.62 -8.27
N ILE A 38 -11.43 -8.67 -7.53
CA ILE A 38 -11.36 -7.25 -7.86
C ILE A 38 -9.96 -6.97 -8.38
N ASN A 39 -9.88 -6.35 -9.54
CA ASN A 39 -8.63 -6.11 -10.24
C ASN A 39 -8.55 -4.62 -10.55
N PRO A 40 -7.73 -3.85 -9.81
CA PRO A 40 -7.43 -2.46 -10.16
C PRO A 40 -6.21 -2.40 -11.10
N PRO A 41 -6.38 -2.44 -12.44
CA PRO A 41 -5.28 -2.18 -13.37
C PRO A 41 -4.58 -0.87 -12.98
N ARG A 42 -3.28 -0.98 -12.72
CA ARG A 42 -2.46 0.14 -12.28
C ARG A 42 -1.99 0.93 -13.51
N GLY A 43 -1.91 2.25 -13.39
CA GLY A 43 -1.66 3.13 -14.53
C GLY A 43 -0.22 3.11 -15.05
N GLN A 44 0.75 3.45 -14.19
CA GLN A 44 2.17 3.51 -14.58
C GLN A 44 2.78 2.10 -14.64
N ASN A 45 3.71 1.90 -15.58
CA ASN A 45 4.31 0.61 -15.94
C ASN A 45 4.94 -0.17 -14.78
N ASN A 46 5.36 0.50 -13.70
CA ASN A 46 5.95 -0.17 -12.54
C ASN A 46 5.49 0.40 -11.19
N VAL A 47 4.28 0.99 -11.10
CA VAL A 47 3.80 1.49 -9.80
C VAL A 47 3.59 0.36 -8.79
N GLN A 48 3.28 -0.85 -9.26
CA GLN A 48 3.21 -2.04 -8.42
C GLN A 48 4.60 -2.36 -7.86
N GLY A 49 5.59 -2.55 -8.74
CA GLY A 49 6.96 -2.86 -8.34
C GLY A 49 7.61 -1.78 -7.47
N ALA A 50 7.36 -0.50 -7.74
CA ALA A 50 7.82 0.59 -6.87
C ALA A 50 7.27 0.47 -5.44
N THR A 51 6.00 0.08 -5.30
CA THR A 51 5.40 -0.17 -3.99
C THR A 51 6.01 -1.42 -3.35
N ASP A 52 6.20 -2.49 -4.13
CA ASP A 52 6.78 -3.75 -3.66
C ASP A 52 8.20 -3.57 -3.11
N VAL A 53 9.01 -2.69 -3.72
CA VAL A 53 10.37 -2.39 -3.25
C VAL A 53 10.43 -1.28 -2.19
N GLY A 54 9.30 -0.92 -1.60
CA GLY A 54 9.27 -0.01 -0.46
C GLY A 54 9.48 1.46 -0.81
N CYS A 55 9.13 1.90 -2.03
CA CYS A 55 8.96 3.34 -2.33
C CYS A 55 7.67 3.87 -1.65
N SER A 56 7.62 3.74 -0.33
CA SER A 56 6.49 4.03 0.53
C SER A 56 7.02 4.73 1.78
N PRO A 57 6.35 5.78 2.28
CA PRO A 57 6.76 6.44 3.51
C PRO A 57 6.54 5.56 4.76
N SER A 58 5.74 4.50 4.68
CA SER A 58 5.28 3.72 5.82
C SER A 58 5.69 2.25 5.82
N ASN A 59 6.34 1.78 4.76
CA ASN A 59 6.71 0.37 4.61
C ASN A 59 8.13 0.20 4.07
N PHE A 60 8.81 -0.82 4.58
CA PHE A 60 9.98 -1.42 3.94
C PHE A 60 9.57 -2.26 2.71
N PRO A 61 10.54 -2.69 1.87
CA PRO A 61 10.27 -3.64 0.79
C PRO A 61 9.45 -4.85 1.26
N GLY A 62 8.47 -5.27 0.46
CA GLY A 62 7.59 -6.39 0.76
C GLY A 62 6.37 -6.04 1.62
N TYR A 63 5.94 -4.77 1.62
CA TYR A 63 4.79 -4.30 2.42
C TYR A 63 4.97 -4.48 3.93
N ILE A 64 6.21 -4.41 4.41
CA ILE A 64 6.54 -4.63 5.82
C ILE A 64 6.41 -3.28 6.56
N PRO A 65 5.47 -3.11 7.51
CA PRO A 65 5.27 -1.83 8.18
C PRO A 65 6.47 -1.41 9.03
N VAL A 66 6.89 -0.14 8.91
CA VAL A 66 8.02 0.43 9.68
C VAL A 66 7.73 0.59 11.17
N ILE A 67 6.44 0.67 11.53
CA ILE A 67 6.00 0.90 12.92
C ILE A 67 6.26 -0.30 13.84
N ASN A 68 6.44 -1.49 13.27
CA ASN A 68 6.66 -2.70 14.04
C ASN A 68 8.16 -2.86 14.35
N GLU A 69 8.48 -3.09 15.62
CA GLU A 69 9.85 -3.21 16.10
C GLU A 69 10.58 -4.45 15.56
N ASP A 70 9.94 -5.62 15.59
CA ASP A 70 10.52 -6.87 15.09
C ASP A 70 10.88 -6.77 13.60
N ASN A 71 10.01 -6.12 12.82
CA ASN A 71 10.26 -5.81 11.42
C ASN A 71 11.52 -4.96 11.24
N ARG A 72 11.66 -3.88 12.02
CA ARG A 72 12.84 -3.01 11.97
C ARG A 72 14.12 -3.74 12.39
N ARG A 73 14.06 -4.58 13.43
CA ARG A 73 15.21 -5.41 13.84
C ARG A 73 15.66 -6.32 12.71
N ARG A 74 14.73 -7.08 12.12
CA ARG A 74 15.03 -7.96 10.99
C ARG A 74 15.60 -7.19 9.79
N VAL A 75 15.04 -6.03 9.45
CA VAL A 75 15.53 -5.20 8.35
C VAL A 75 16.93 -4.66 8.67
N SER A 76 17.18 -4.20 9.89
CA SER A 76 18.51 -3.72 10.32
C SER A 76 19.59 -4.79 10.19
N GLU A 77 19.27 -6.04 10.56
CA GLU A 77 20.15 -7.20 10.41
C GLU A 77 20.44 -7.51 8.95
N VAL A 78 19.40 -7.56 8.11
CA VAL A 78 19.54 -7.86 6.67
C VAL A 78 20.34 -6.77 5.95
N TRP A 79 20.18 -5.51 6.33
CA TRP A 79 20.88 -4.38 5.72
C TRP A 79 22.24 -4.08 6.35
N GLY A 80 22.56 -4.68 7.50
CA GLY A 80 23.80 -4.42 8.22
C GLY A 80 23.92 -2.99 8.75
N VAL A 81 22.80 -2.35 9.10
CA VAL A 81 22.75 -0.98 9.65
C VAL A 81 22.38 -1.00 11.13
N PRO A 82 22.76 0.02 11.92
CA PRO A 82 22.32 0.12 13.31
C PRO A 82 20.79 0.21 13.41
N TYR A 83 20.19 -0.53 14.33
CA TYR A 83 18.74 -0.52 14.55
C TYR A 83 18.21 0.89 14.81
N GLU A 84 18.98 1.71 15.53
CA GLU A 84 18.65 3.08 15.91
C GLU A 84 18.56 4.02 14.70
N SER A 85 19.18 3.66 13.56
CA SER A 85 19.09 4.42 12.32
C SER A 85 17.74 4.23 11.61
N LEU A 86 16.96 3.21 12.00
CA LEU A 86 15.66 2.92 11.41
C LEU A 86 14.54 3.54 12.25
N SER A 87 13.99 4.65 11.76
CA SER A 87 12.85 5.34 12.38
C SER A 87 11.63 4.43 12.51
N SER A 88 10.96 4.46 13.67
CA SER A 88 9.64 3.86 13.88
C SER A 88 8.49 4.70 13.31
N LYS A 89 8.77 5.95 12.95
CA LYS A 89 7.78 6.89 12.45
C LYS A 89 7.72 6.80 10.92
N PRO A 90 6.52 6.63 10.34
CA PRO A 90 6.33 6.83 8.91
C PRO A 90 6.84 8.20 8.47
N GLY A 91 7.40 8.26 7.26
CA GLY A 91 7.72 9.50 6.58
C GLY A 91 6.47 10.26 6.14
N LEU A 92 6.68 11.45 5.58
CA LEU A 92 5.60 12.28 5.05
C LEU A 92 5.12 11.75 3.69
N THR A 93 3.81 11.82 3.45
CA THR A 93 3.21 11.66 2.14
C THR A 93 3.49 12.88 1.26
N THR A 94 3.34 12.75 -0.06
CA THR A 94 3.55 13.87 -0.99
C THR A 94 2.69 15.09 -0.65
N VAL A 95 1.45 14.88 -0.20
CA VAL A 95 0.55 15.98 0.20
C VAL A 95 1.07 16.69 1.46
N GLU A 96 1.52 15.93 2.46
CA GLU A 96 2.08 16.48 3.69
C GLU A 96 3.41 17.21 3.44
N ILE A 97 4.26 16.70 2.53
CA ILE A 97 5.49 17.40 2.11
C ILE A 97 5.14 18.76 1.50
N MET A 98 4.16 18.81 0.59
CA MET A 98 3.75 20.07 -0.05
C MET A 98 3.16 21.06 0.96
N GLN A 99 2.44 20.57 1.97
CA GLN A 99 1.92 21.41 3.05
C GLN A 99 3.00 21.94 4.00
N ALA A 100 4.02 21.13 4.30
CA ALA A 100 5.10 21.52 5.20
C ALA A 100 6.13 22.45 4.56
N ALA A 101 6.19 22.52 3.23
CA ALA A 101 7.10 23.38 2.48
C ALA A 101 6.62 24.84 2.37
N TYR A 102 5.36 25.11 2.71
CA TYR A 102 4.75 26.44 2.74
C TYR A 102 4.84 27.04 4.15
#